data_AF-X1V6M0-F1
#
_entry.id   AF-X1V6M0-F1
#
_cell.length_a   1.000
_cell.length_b   1.000
_cell.length_c   1.000
_cell.angle_alpha   90.00
_cell.angle_beta   90.00
_cell.angle_gamma   90.00
#
_symmetry.space_group_name_H-M   'P 1'
#
loop_
_entity.id
_entity.type
_entity.pdbx_description
1 polymer ?
#
loop_
_entity_poly.entity_id
_entity_poly.type
_entity_poly.pdbx_seq_one_letter_code
_entity_poly.pdbx_strand_id
1 'polypeptide(L)' 'MKKKEENEEILDEYDFTQGEKGRYFSRFKEGSNVVILDPDVAEVFKDQRVVNESLRALGRIIKLNETM' A
#
# COMPACT_ATOMS: atom_id res chain seq x y z
N MET A 1 21.36 -5.89 46.85
CA MET A 1 20.02 -5.47 46.39
C MET A 1 19.85 -5.97 44.97
N LYS A 2 19.00 -6.98 44.73
CA LYS A 2 18.71 -7.46 43.37
C LYS A 2 17.67 -6.53 42.74
N LYS A 3 17.94 -6.11 41.50
CA LYS A 3 17.13 -5.20 40.69
C LYS A 3 15.75 -5.82 40.53
N LYS A 4 14.71 -5.09 40.94
CA LYS A 4 13.31 -5.45 40.75
C LYS A 4 13.08 -5.40 39.24
N GLU A 5 12.87 -6.54 38.60
CA GLU A 5 12.29 -6.56 37.26
C GLU A 5 10.88 -5.99 37.44
N GLU A 6 10.70 -4.75 37.04
CA GLU A 6 9.38 -4.14 36.94
C GLU A 6 8.62 -4.97 35.90
N ASN A 7 7.65 -5.72 36.40
CA ASN A 7 6.59 -6.32 35.61
C ASN A 7 5.89 -5.16 34.90
N GLU A 8 6.34 -4.80 33.70
CA GLU A 8 5.55 -4.02 32.76
C GLU A 8 4.43 -4.94 32.28
N GLU A 9 3.41 -5.11 33.12
CA GLU A 9 2.21 -5.86 32.78
C GLU A 9 1.58 -5.19 31.55
N ILE A 10 1.41 -5.99 30.50
CA ILE A 10 0.74 -5.57 29.27
C ILE A 10 -0.66 -5.09 29.67
N LEU A 11 -1.00 -3.84 29.34
CA LEU A 11 -2.30 -3.27 29.65
C LEU A 11 -3.42 -4.05 28.93
N ASP A 12 -4.61 -4.12 29.52
CA ASP A 12 -5.73 -4.91 29.01
C ASP A 12 -6.12 -4.54 27.57
N GLU A 13 -5.93 -3.29 27.15
CA GLU A 13 -6.15 -2.84 25.77
C GLU A 13 -5.21 -3.48 24.73
N TYR A 14 -4.13 -4.12 25.16
CA TYR A 14 -3.15 -4.82 24.34
C TYR A 14 -3.35 -6.35 24.39
N ASP A 15 -4.58 -6.83 24.57
CA ASP A 15 -4.92 -8.24 24.37
C ASP A 15 -4.85 -8.63 22.88
N PHE A 16 -3.70 -9.16 22.48
CA PHE A 16 -3.47 -9.69 21.14
C PHE A 16 -3.79 -11.19 21.00
N THR A 17 -4.44 -11.84 21.98
CA THR A 17 -4.76 -13.28 21.93
C THR A 17 -5.65 -13.65 20.74
N GLN A 18 -6.47 -12.70 20.27
CA GLN A 18 -7.31 -12.84 19.07
C GLN A 18 -6.60 -12.44 17.77
N GLY A 19 -5.32 -12.07 17.86
CA GLY A 19 -4.51 -11.64 16.72
C GLY A 19 -4.15 -12.79 15.78
N GLU A 20 -4.41 -12.60 14.49
CA GLU A 20 -4.03 -13.55 13.45
C GLU A 20 -2.77 -13.08 12.72
N LYS A 21 -1.69 -13.88 12.81
CA LYS A 21 -0.44 -13.58 12.11
C LYS A 21 -0.67 -13.61 10.60
N GLY A 22 -0.37 -12.50 9.93
CA GLY A 22 -0.40 -12.45 8.47
C GLY A 22 -1.80 -12.38 7.86
N ARG A 23 -2.82 -11.88 8.58
CA ARG A 23 -4.19 -11.67 8.07
C ARG A 23 -4.24 -11.00 6.68
N TYR A 24 -3.28 -10.13 6.37
CA TYR A 24 -3.17 -9.43 5.09
C TYR A 24 -1.98 -9.87 4.23
N PHE A 25 -1.24 -10.90 4.65
CA PHE A 25 -0.03 -11.35 3.97
C PHE A 25 -0.29 -11.79 2.54
N SER A 26 -1.36 -12.54 2.31
CA SER A 26 -1.74 -13.00 0.96
C SER A 26 -2.07 -11.82 0.03
N ARG A 27 -2.82 -10.81 0.53
CA ARG A 27 -3.14 -9.57 -0.21
C ARG A 27 -1.89 -8.75 -0.53
N PHE A 28 -0.92 -8.72 0.38
CA PHE A 28 0.36 -8.06 0.15
C PHE A 28 1.22 -8.82 -0.87
N LYS A 29 1.21 -10.16 -0.81
CA LYS A 29 1.94 -11.05 -1.73
C LYS A 29 1.46 -10.98 -3.18
N GLU A 30 0.20 -10.66 -3.41
CA GLU A 30 -0.34 -10.40 -4.76
C GLU A 30 0.33 -9.19 -5.44
N GLY A 31 1.10 -8.39 -4.67
CA GLY A 31 1.94 -7.32 -5.20
C GLY A 31 1.12 -6.07 -5.47
N SER A 32 1.11 -5.14 -4.51
CA SER A 32 0.69 -3.76 -4.80
C SER A 32 1.91 -3.00 -5.29
N ASN A 33 1.92 -2.62 -6.58
CA ASN A 33 2.99 -1.78 -7.11
C ASN A 33 2.68 -0.33 -6.73
N VAL A 34 3.38 0.19 -5.72
CA VAL A 34 3.20 1.58 -5.26
C VAL A 34 4.08 2.48 -6.11
N VAL A 35 3.45 3.36 -6.87
CA VAL A 35 4.13 4.37 -7.69
C VAL A 35 3.87 5.73 -7.08
N ILE A 36 4.95 6.43 -6.74
CA ILE A 36 4.90 7.81 -6.27
C ILE A 36 4.92 8.69 -7.52
N LEU A 37 3.94 9.60 -7.63
CA LEU A 37 3.91 10.60 -8.67
C LEU A 37 4.73 11.82 -8.26
N ASP A 38 5.35 12.46 -9.23
CA ASP A 38 5.95 13.77 -9.01
C ASP A 38 4.87 14.80 -8.60
N PRO A 39 5.21 15.83 -7.81
CA PRO A 39 4.23 16.75 -7.24
C PRO A 39 3.32 17.43 -8.28
N ASP A 40 3.90 17.86 -9.40
CA ASP A 40 3.20 18.49 -10.52
C ASP A 40 2.21 17.53 -11.19
N VAL A 41 2.58 16.25 -11.32
CA VAL A 41 1.69 15.20 -11.86
C VAL A 41 0.56 14.90 -10.87
N ALA A 42 0.85 14.85 -9.57
CA ALA A 42 -0.13 14.64 -8.51
C ALA A 42 -1.15 15.79 -8.40
N GLU A 43 -0.75 17.03 -8.69
CA GLU A 43 -1.66 18.19 -8.75
C GLU A 43 -2.71 18.03 -9.86
N VAL A 44 -2.33 17.43 -10.98
CA VAL A 44 -3.23 17.19 -12.11
C VAL A 44 -4.20 16.03 -11.82
N PHE A 45 -3.72 14.97 -11.17
CA PHE A 45 -4.50 13.75 -10.95
C PHE A 45 -4.91 13.56 -9.49
N LYS A 46 -6.18 13.89 -9.19
CA LYS A 46 -6.74 13.83 -7.84
C LYS A 46 -6.98 12.42 -7.28
N ASP A 47 -7.11 11.40 -8.14
CA ASP A 47 -7.31 10.02 -7.70
C ASP A 47 -6.70 8.97 -8.65
N GLN A 48 -6.44 7.78 -8.10
CA GLN A 48 -5.83 6.65 -8.81
C GLN A 48 -6.65 6.12 -10.01
N ARG A 49 -7.97 6.29 -10.01
CA ARG A 49 -8.83 5.84 -11.13
C ARG A 49 -8.54 6.71 -12.34
N VAL A 50 -8.51 8.03 -12.15
CA VAL A 50 -8.22 8.99 -13.24
C VAL A 50 -6.84 8.74 -13.84
N VAL A 51 -5.80 8.56 -13.00
CA VAL A 51 -4.43 8.23 -13.45
C VAL A 51 -4.46 6.98 -14.35
N ASN A 52 -5.05 5.89 -13.84
CA ASN A 52 -5.04 4.61 -14.53
C ASN A 52 -5.84 4.65 -15.84
N GLU A 53 -6.96 5.36 -15.89
CA GLU A 53 -7.73 5.52 -17.12
C GLU A 53 -6.97 6.30 -18.19
N SER A 54 -6.32 7.42 -17.80
CA SER A 54 -5.49 8.22 -18.71
C SER A 54 -4.32 7.41 -19.28
N LEU A 55 -3.58 6.68 -18.43
CA LEU A 55 -2.45 5.86 -18.87
C LEU A 55 -2.90 4.72 -19.79
N ARG A 56 -4.05 4.08 -19.53
CA ARG A 56 -4.62 3.05 -20.42
C ARG A 56 -5.02 3.63 -21.77
N ALA A 57 -5.59 4.83 -21.81
CA ALA A 57 -5.93 5.50 -23.06
C ALA A 57 -4.67 5.81 -23.87
N LEU A 58 -3.63 6.34 -23.22
CA LEU A 58 -2.34 6.59 -23.85
C LEU A 58 -1.69 5.29 -24.38
N GLY A 59 -1.70 4.22 -23.59
CA GLY A 59 -1.17 2.93 -24.00
C GLY A 59 -1.86 2.36 -25.25
N ARG A 60 -3.18 2.57 -25.41
CA ARG A 60 -3.90 2.18 -26.63
C ARG A 60 -3.39 2.94 -27.85
N ILE A 61 -3.14 4.25 -27.72
CA ILE A 61 -2.63 5.10 -28.79
C ILE A 61 -1.21 4.67 -29.19
N ILE A 62 -0.34 4.47 -28.20
CA ILE A 62 1.05 4.03 -28.45
C ILE A 62 1.05 2.69 -29.20
N LYS A 63 0.24 1.72 -28.75
CA LYS A 63 0.16 0.40 -29.39
C LYS A 63 -0.37 0.46 -30.83
N LEU A 64 -1.31 1.35 -31.13
CA LEU A 64 -1.81 1.57 -32.50
C LEU A 64 -0.69 2.08 -33.42
N ASN A 65 0.17 2.97 -32.93
CA ASN A 65 1.27 3.53 -33.72
C ASN A 65 2.41 2.53 -33.97
N GLU A 66 2.62 1.53 -33.10
CA GLU A 66 3.62 0.48 -33.30
C GLU A 66 3.18 -0.59 -34.31
N THR A 67 1.88 -0.70 -34.58
CA THR A 67 1.31 -1.72 -35.49
C THR A 67 1.16 -1.19 -36.92
N MET A 68 1.43 0.11 -37.14
CA MET A 68 1.33 0.80 -38.44
C MET A 68 2.68 0.91 -39.15
#